data_AF-Q9SPX6-F1
#
_entry.id   AF-Q9SPX6-F1
#
_cell.length_a   1.000
_cell.length_b   1.000
_cell.length_c   1.000
_cell.angle_alpha   90.00
_cell.angle_beta   90.00
_cell.angle_gamma   90.00
#
_symmetry.space_group_name_H-M   'P 1'
#
loop_
_entity.id
_entity.type
_entity.pdbx_description
1 polymer ?
#
loop_
_entity_poly.entity_id
_entity_poly.type
_entity_poly.pdbx_seq_one_letter_code
_entity_poly.pdbx_strand_id
1 'polypeptide(L)' 'SPWSKTLILHTGYSEADLKECAHFMVNFHLNAGGSKLRVVHKKYSDPFFGCVAFLSPANLPVDDSCSSSN' A
#
# COMPACT_ATOMS: atom_id res chain seq x y z
N SER A 1 -12.33 0.96 1.40
CA SER A 1 -13.06 0.59 2.62
C SER A 1 -12.17 0.81 3.83
N PRO A 2 -12.68 1.41 4.91
CA PRO A 2 -11.89 1.70 6.12
C PRO A 2 -11.57 0.44 6.93
N TRP A 3 -10.56 0.53 7.81
CA TRP A 3 -10.21 -0.52 8.76
C TRP A 3 -11.33 -0.72 9.79
N SER A 4 -12.06 -1.84 9.68
CA SER A 4 -13.33 -2.03 10.41
C SER A 4 -13.13 -2.36 11.90
N LYS A 5 -14.17 -2.10 12.71
CA LYS A 5 -14.21 -2.50 14.14
C LYS A 5 -13.93 -3.98 14.36
N THR A 6 -14.40 -4.85 13.45
CA THR A 6 -14.13 -6.29 13.49
C THR A 6 -12.65 -6.59 13.33
N LEU A 7 -11.96 -5.89 12.42
CA LEU A 7 -10.52 -6.06 12.24
C LEU A 7 -9.75 -5.58 13.48
N ILE A 8 -10.10 -4.42 14.04
CA ILE A 8 -9.51 -3.91 15.29
C ILE A 8 -9.69 -4.93 16.42
N LEU A 9 -10.90 -5.50 16.57
CA LEU A 9 -11.19 -6.50 17.61
C LEU A 9 -10.32 -7.76 17.49
N HIS A 10 -10.07 -8.24 16.27
CA HIS A 10 -9.35 -9.50 16.05
C HIS A 10 -7.84 -9.36 15.90
N THR A 11 -7.33 -8.20 15.47
CA THR A 11 -5.89 -7.96 15.30
C THR A 11 -5.29 -7.09 16.40
N GLY A 12 -6.10 -6.28 17.08
CA GLY A 12 -5.66 -5.26 18.03
C GLY A 12 -5.09 -3.98 17.40
N TYR A 13 -4.95 -3.93 16.06
CA TYR A 13 -4.40 -2.76 15.37
C TYR A 13 -5.48 -1.74 15.04
N SER A 14 -5.18 -0.46 15.29
CA SER A 14 -5.96 0.67 14.80
C SER A 14 -5.50 1.09 13.40
N GLU A 15 -6.27 1.97 12.75
CA GLU A 15 -5.86 2.56 11.47
C GLU A 15 -4.57 3.39 11.61
N ALA A 16 -4.37 4.06 12.76
CA ALA A 16 -3.16 4.82 13.03
C ALA A 16 -1.91 3.92 13.09
N ASP A 17 -2.02 2.75 13.72
CA ASP A 17 -0.91 1.78 13.82
C ASP A 17 -0.49 1.23 12.45
N LEU A 18 -1.42 1.16 11.50
CA LEU A 18 -1.18 0.63 10.16
C LEU A 18 -0.80 1.72 9.13
N LYS A 19 -0.92 2.99 9.49
CA LYS A 19 -0.77 4.12 8.55
C LYS A 19 0.59 4.13 7.87
N GLU A 20 1.67 3.98 8.65
CA GLU A 20 3.02 3.97 8.12
C GLU A 20 3.26 2.77 7.19
N CYS A 21 2.80 1.58 7.59
CA CYS A 21 2.85 0.39 6.74
C CYS A 21 2.08 0.59 5.43
N ALA A 22 0.92 1.26 5.48
CA ALA A 22 0.13 1.58 4.29
C ALA A 22 0.89 2.52 3.33
N HIS A 23 1.59 3.53 3.85
CA HIS A 23 2.45 4.39 3.03
C HIS A 23 3.57 3.61 2.35
N PHE A 24 4.24 2.69 3.05
CA PHE A 24 5.25 1.82 2.44
C PHE A 24 4.66 0.97 1.31
N MET A 25 3.49 0.36 1.53
CA MET A 25 2.81 -0.44 0.50
C MET A 25 2.49 0.37 -0.76
N VAL A 26 2.02 1.62 -0.60
CA VAL A 26 1.77 2.51 -1.75
C VAL A 26 3.05 2.84 -2.49
N ASN A 27 4.14 3.15 -1.78
CA ASN A 27 5.43 3.42 -2.41
C ASN A 27 5.98 2.18 -3.15
N PHE A 28 5.85 0.99 -2.58
CA PHE A 28 6.23 -0.24 -3.27
C PHE A 28 5.40 -0.47 -4.52
N HIS A 29 4.08 -0.25 -4.45
CA HIS A 29 3.20 -0.40 -5.62
C HIS A 29 3.59 0.59 -6.73
N LEU A 30 3.82 1.87 -6.38
CA LEU A 30 4.24 2.91 -7.33
C LEU A 30 5.52 2.52 -8.09
N ASN A 31 6.48 1.88 -7.41
CA ASN A 31 7.78 1.52 -7.98
C ASN A 31 7.84 0.09 -8.55
N ALA A 32 6.78 -0.72 -8.38
CA ALA A 32 6.82 -2.15 -8.67
C ALA A 32 7.18 -2.46 -10.13
N GLY A 33 6.64 -1.69 -11.08
CA GLY A 33 6.86 -1.88 -12.52
C GLY A 33 8.28 -1.55 -13.00
N GLY A 34 8.94 -0.59 -12.34
CA GLY A 34 10.26 -0.07 -12.70
C GLY A 34 11.43 -0.65 -11.90
N SER A 35 11.15 -1.42 -10.84
CA SER A 35 12.19 -2.02 -9.99
C SER A 35 13.02 -3.09 -10.70
N LYS A 36 14.18 -3.46 -10.13
CA LYS A 36 15.00 -4.59 -10.65
C LYS A 36 14.34 -5.96 -10.39
N LEU A 37 13.55 -6.09 -9.32
CA LEU A 37 12.93 -7.34 -8.88
C LEU A 37 11.47 -7.42 -9.34
N ARG A 38 11.25 -7.85 -10.60
CA ARG A 38 9.94 -7.77 -11.27
C ARG A 38 9.15 -9.08 -11.31
N VAL A 39 9.62 -10.14 -10.67
CA VAL A 39 8.99 -11.48 -10.77
C VAL A 39 7.53 -11.44 -10.29
N VAL A 40 7.28 -10.80 -9.15
CA VAL A 40 5.92 -10.65 -8.59
C VAL A 40 5.05 -9.77 -9.48
N HIS A 41 5.56 -8.62 -9.93
CA HIS A 41 4.84 -7.75 -10.85
C HIS A 41 4.44 -8.48 -12.14
N LYS A 42 5.36 -9.25 -12.74
CA LYS A 42 5.07 -10.06 -13.94
C LYS A 42 3.98 -11.11 -13.68
N LYS A 43 4.05 -11.80 -12.54
CA LYS A 43 3.04 -12.79 -12.15
C LYS A 43 1.65 -12.15 -12.07
N TYR A 44 1.52 -11.01 -11.39
CA TYR A 44 0.23 -10.35 -11.21
C TYR A 44 -0.21 -9.45 -12.38
N SER A 45 0.62 -9.33 -13.43
CA SER A 45 0.22 -8.79 -14.75
C SER A 45 -0.50 -9.83 -15.61
N ASP A 46 -0.44 -11.12 -15.27
CA ASP A 46 -1.07 -12.19 -16.03
C ASP A 46 -2.61 -12.14 -15.89
N PRO A 47 -3.38 -12.33 -16.98
CA PRO A 47 -4.85 -12.41 -16.93
C PRO A 47 -5.40 -13.45 -15.96
N PHE A 48 -4.67 -14.54 -15.70
CA PHE A 48 -5.03 -15.54 -14.71
C PHE A 48 -5.17 -14.93 -13.30
N PHE A 49 -4.39 -13.90 -12.98
CA PHE A 49 -4.47 -13.15 -11.73
C PHE A 49 -5.25 -11.83 -11.86
N GLY A 50 -6.02 -11.66 -12.95
CA GLY A 50 -6.86 -10.49 -13.16
C GLY A 50 -6.08 -9.21 -13.47
N CYS A 51 -4.81 -9.32 -13.91
CA CYS A 51 -4.01 -8.17 -14.34
C CYS A 51 -3.86 -7.07 -13.27
N VAL A 52 -3.97 -7.42 -11.99
CA VAL A 52 -4.03 -6.44 -10.87
C VAL A 52 -2.76 -5.60 -10.71
N ALA A 53 -1.62 -6.03 -11.26
CA ALA A 53 -0.39 -5.24 -11.25
C ALA A 53 -0.47 -3.95 -12.08
N PHE A 54 -1.47 -3.79 -12.95
CA PHE A 54 -1.67 -2.58 -13.75
C PHE A 54 -2.61 -1.56 -13.09
N LEU A 55 -3.18 -1.87 -11.93
CA LEU A 55 -4.01 -0.92 -11.19
C LEU A 55 -3.16 0.24 -10.67
N SER A 56 -3.74 1.43 -10.61
CA SER A 56 -3.04 2.57 -10.04
C SER A 56 -2.83 2.38 -8.53
N PRO A 57 -1.70 2.86 -7.97
CA PRO A 57 -1.51 2.89 -6.53
C PRO A 57 -2.62 3.65 -5.80
N ALA A 58 -2.89 3.28 -4.55
CA ALA A 58 -3.87 3.97 -3.73
C ALA A 58 -3.42 5.41 -3.43
N ASN A 59 -4.38 6.35 -3.44
CA ASN A 59 -4.15 7.71 -2.97
C ASN A 59 -4.40 7.73 -1.46
N LEU A 60 -3.32 7.81 -0.68
CA LEU A 60 -3.40 7.98 0.77
C LEU A 60 -3.25 9.46 1.12
N PRO A 61 -4.00 9.97 2.11
CA PRO A 61 -3.82 11.33 2.60
C PRO A 61 -2.38 11.50 3.11
N VAL A 62 -1.63 12.43 2.51
CA VAL A 62 -0.32 12.83 3.02
C VAL A 62 -0.49 13.40 4.43
N ASP A 63 0.27 12.87 5.37
CA ASP A 63 0.35 13.45 6.71
C ASP A 63 1.35 14.63 6.65
N ASP A 64 0.87 15.86 6.82
CA ASP A 64 1.71 17.07 6.85
C ASP A 64 2.60 17.18 8.10
N SER A 65 2.65 16.16 8.95
CA SER A 65 3.44 16.17 10.19
C SER A 65 4.90 15.73 9.96
N CYS A 66 5.65 16.51 9.17
CA CYS A 66 7.07 16.81 9.43
C CYS A 66 7.54 17.94 8.50
N SER A 67 7.13 19.17 8.79
CA SER A 67 7.86 20.37 8.34
C SER A 67 8.29 21.14 9.58
N SER A 68 9.27 20.61 10.32
CA SER A 68 10.00 21.35 11.34
C SER A 68 11.35 20.69 11.60
N SER A 69 12.38 21.17 10.89
CA SER A 69 13.68 21.61 11.44
C SER A 69 14.66 21.86 10.30
N ASN A 70 14.83 23.13 9.93
CA ASN A 70 16.11 23.68 9.45
C ASN A 70 16.53 24.75 10.46
#